data_AF-A0A9E5IEV3-F1
#
_entry.id   AF-A0A9E5IEV3-F1
#
_cell.length_a   1.000
_cell.length_b   1.000
_cell.length_c   1.000
_cell.angle_alpha   90.00
_cell.angle_beta   90.00
_cell.angle_gamma   90.00
#
_symmetry.space_group_name_H-M   'P 1'
#
loop_
_entity.id
_entity.type
_entity.pdbx_description
1 polymer ?
#
loop_
_entity_poly.entity_id
_entity_poly.type
_entity_poly.pdbx_seq_one_letter_code
_entity_poly.pdbx_strand_id
1 'polypeptide(L)'
;MKSIKSTLVLGLMLALVGGVAVADHHGEKKTRVGTCEDAKKQQDYFCDMKNAASDSMVALGTACRNAKINVKEACEGVVEKDETYKSCKMEQKC
;
A
#
# COMPACT_ATOMS: atom_id res chain seq x y z
N MET A 1 44.29 -29.04 16.04
CA MET A 1 44.05 -27.60 15.76
C MET A 1 43.69 -27.38 14.28
N LYS A 2 42.50 -27.79 13.81
CA LYS A 2 42.07 -27.59 12.40
C LYS A 2 40.60 -27.17 12.21
N SER A 3 39.83 -27.03 13.29
CA SER A 3 38.38 -26.76 13.20
C SER A 3 37.95 -25.31 13.41
N ILE A 4 38.81 -24.44 13.92
CA ILE A 4 38.41 -23.06 14.32
C ILE A 4 38.34 -22.12 13.10
N LYS A 5 39.11 -22.40 12.04
CA LYS A 5 39.16 -21.56 10.83
C LYS A 5 37.90 -21.68 9.97
N SER A 6 37.23 -22.84 9.98
CA SER A 6 36.07 -23.11 9.13
C SER A 6 34.80 -22.40 9.63
N THR A 7 34.63 -22.31 10.95
CA THR A 7 33.46 -21.69 11.57
C THR A 7 33.43 -20.17 11.39
N LEU A 8 34.60 -19.52 11.36
CA LEU A 8 34.71 -18.08 11.13
C LEU A 8 34.33 -17.69 9.69
N VAL A 9 34.68 -18.53 8.70
CA VAL A 9 34.37 -18.27 7.29
C VAL A 9 32.87 -18.43 7.03
N LEU A 10 32.22 -19.43 7.66
CA LEU A 10 30.78 -19.64 7.51
C LEU A 10 29.96 -18.53 8.19
N GLY A 11 30.41 -18.04 9.36
CA GLY A 11 29.78 -16.91 10.04
C GLY A 11 29.89 -15.60 9.25
N LEU A 12 31.03 -15.37 8.58
CA LEU A 12 31.23 -14.20 7.72
C LEU A 12 30.34 -14.25 6.48
N MET A 13 30.17 -15.44 5.86
CA MET A 13 29.30 -15.63 4.70
C MET A 13 27.82 -15.40 5.04
N LEU A 14 27.32 -15.81 6.22
CA LEU A 14 25.94 -15.54 6.62
C LEU A 14 25.68 -14.05 6.91
N ALA A 15 26.66 -13.30 7.40
CA ALA A 15 26.53 -11.86 7.64
C ALA A 15 26.44 -11.04 6.33
N LEU A 16 27.05 -11.53 5.25
CA LEU A 16 27.04 -10.88 3.93
C LEU A 16 25.69 -11.01 3.19
N VAL A 17 24.86 -12.01 3.52
CA VAL A 17 23.54 -12.21 2.88
C VAL A 17 22.39 -11.52 3.64
N GLY A 18 22.60 -11.16 4.91
CA GLY A 18 21.56 -10.58 5.76
C GLY A 18 21.39 -9.05 5.64
N GLY A 19 22.27 -8.38 4.90
CA GLY A 19 22.34 -6.92 4.89
C GLY A 19 21.88 -6.29 3.58
N VAL A 20 20.58 -6.30 3.25
CA VAL A 20 19.94 -5.28 2.41
C VAL A 20 18.41 -5.45 2.44
N ALA A 21 17.78 -4.96 3.50
CA ALA A 21 16.36 -4.59 3.45
C ALA A 21 16.07 -3.45 4.43
N VAL A 22 16.95 -2.46 4.52
CA VAL A 22 16.54 -1.15 5.02
C VAL A 22 15.91 -0.47 3.82
N ALA A 23 14.59 -0.59 3.68
CA ALA A 23 13.83 0.24 2.76
C ALA A 23 13.94 1.67 3.29
N ASP A 24 14.93 2.37 2.76
CA ASP A 24 15.17 3.80 2.93
C ASP A 24 13.99 4.57 2.33
N HIS A 25 12.89 4.69 3.08
CA HIS A 25 11.85 5.66 2.78
C HIS A 25 12.24 6.98 3.47
N HIS A 26 13.34 7.57 3.02
CA HIS A 26 13.74 8.92 3.42
C HIS A 26 12.63 9.92 3.07
N GLY A 27 11.85 10.34 4.07
CA GLY A 27 11.09 11.60 4.03
C GLY A 27 9.57 11.52 3.82
N GLU A 28 8.99 10.42 3.35
CA GLU A 28 7.55 10.34 3.14
C GLU A 28 6.80 9.87 4.40
N LYS A 29 6.03 10.78 5.01
CA LYS A 29 5.16 10.48 6.15
C LYS A 29 4.07 9.48 5.70
N LYS A 30 4.21 8.21 6.11
CA LYS A 30 3.18 7.20 5.87
C LYS A 30 1.87 7.60 6.55
N THR A 31 0.79 7.60 5.76
CA THR A 31 -0.59 7.77 6.23
C THR A 31 -1.28 6.41 6.33
N ARG A 32 -2.58 6.38 6.68
CA ARG A 32 -3.36 5.13 6.70
C ARG A 32 -3.43 4.47 5.32
N VAL A 33 -3.33 5.27 4.26
CA VAL A 33 -3.45 4.82 2.86
C VAL A 33 -2.09 4.59 2.17
N GLY A 34 -0.99 4.65 2.93
CA GLY A 34 0.39 4.49 2.43
C GLY A 34 1.13 5.82 2.28
N THR A 35 2.18 5.83 1.46
CA THR A 35 2.84 7.07 1.05
C THR A 35 2.10 7.76 -0.10
N CYS A 36 2.51 8.99 -0.44
CA CYS A 36 1.93 9.70 -1.59
C CYS A 36 2.16 8.94 -2.90
N GLU A 37 3.33 8.32 -3.07
CA GLU A 37 3.60 7.48 -4.24
C GLU A 37 2.72 6.23 -4.29
N ASP A 38 2.48 5.58 -3.15
CA ASP A 38 1.58 4.42 -3.08
C ASP A 38 0.16 4.80 -3.52
N ALA A 39 -0.35 5.94 -3.00
CA ALA A 39 -1.68 6.42 -3.34
C ALA A 39 -1.81 6.80 -4.82
N LYS A 40 -0.77 7.41 -5.42
CA LYS A 40 -0.76 7.73 -6.87
C LYS A 40 -0.81 6.46 -7.73
N LYS A 41 -0.04 5.43 -7.37
CA LYS A 41 -0.09 4.14 -8.08
C LYS A 41 -1.47 3.48 -7.99
N GLN A 42 -2.14 3.59 -6.84
CA GLN A 42 -3.52 3.14 -6.69
C GLN A 42 -4.47 3.92 -7.62
N GLN A 43 -4.32 5.25 -7.69
CA GLN A 43 -5.11 6.08 -8.60
C GLN A 43 -4.90 5.67 -10.05
N ASP A 44 -3.65 5.49 -10.47
CA ASP A 44 -3.32 5.12 -11.86
C ASP A 44 -3.96 3.77 -12.24
N TYR A 45 -3.88 2.77 -11.36
CA TYR A 45 -4.49 1.47 -11.60
C TYR A 45 -6.02 1.53 -11.62
N PHE A 46 -6.63 2.10 -10.56
CA PHE A 46 -8.08 2.05 -10.40
C PHE A 46 -8.84 3.01 -11.32
N CYS A 47 -8.17 4.04 -11.86
CA CYS A 47 -8.76 4.97 -12.82
C CYS A 47 -8.47 4.61 -14.29
N ASP A 48 -7.66 3.59 -14.58
CA ASP A 48 -7.47 3.10 -15.95
C ASP A 48 -8.58 2.11 -16.33
N MET A 49 -9.48 2.55 -17.20
CA MET A 49 -10.61 1.73 -17.69
C MET A 49 -10.18 0.50 -18.49
N LYS A 50 -8.91 0.39 -18.91
CA LYS A 50 -8.39 -0.86 -19.49
C LYS A 50 -8.43 -2.02 -18.48
N ASN A 51 -8.32 -1.71 -17.19
CA ASN A 51 -8.39 -2.71 -16.12
C ASN A 51 -9.83 -3.15 -15.80
N ALA A 52 -10.85 -2.45 -16.33
CA ALA A 52 -12.26 -2.76 -16.07
C ALA A 52 -12.70 -4.15 -16.59
N ALA A 53 -11.99 -4.69 -17.57
CA ALA A 53 -12.28 -6.02 -18.10
C ALA A 53 -11.99 -7.15 -17.09
N SER A 54 -11.03 -6.95 -16.18
CA SER A 54 -10.58 -7.93 -15.19
C SER A 54 -10.89 -7.53 -13.75
N ASP A 55 -11.28 -6.28 -13.50
CA ASP A 55 -11.55 -5.76 -12.17
C ASP A 55 -12.88 -4.98 -12.14
N SER A 56 -13.88 -5.57 -11.50
CA SER A 56 -15.21 -4.96 -11.37
C SER A 56 -15.19 -3.67 -10.55
N MET A 57 -14.21 -3.47 -9.68
CA MET A 57 -14.09 -2.26 -8.87
C MET A 57 -13.62 -1.06 -9.70
N VAL A 58 -12.85 -1.32 -10.75
CA VAL A 58 -12.53 -0.35 -11.80
C VAL A 58 -13.77 -0.05 -12.64
N ALA A 59 -14.48 -1.09 -13.10
CA ALA A 59 -15.69 -0.94 -13.92
C ALA A 59 -16.79 -0.13 -13.21
N LEU A 60 -16.96 -0.31 -11.90
CA LEU A 60 -17.91 0.42 -11.07
C LEU A 60 -17.49 1.87 -10.78
N GLY A 61 -16.24 2.26 -11.08
CA GLY A 61 -15.69 3.60 -10.85
C GLY A 61 -15.52 4.01 -9.39
N THR A 62 -16.07 3.24 -8.44
CA THR A 62 -15.99 3.49 -7.00
C THR A 62 -14.55 3.40 -6.50
N ALA A 63 -13.75 2.46 -7.02
CA ALA A 63 -12.34 2.37 -6.63
C ALA A 63 -11.53 3.57 -7.12
N CYS A 64 -11.76 4.06 -8.34
CA CYS A 64 -11.09 5.29 -8.83
C CYS A 64 -11.43 6.50 -7.93
N ARG A 65 -12.70 6.65 -7.52
CA ARG A 65 -13.10 7.71 -6.59
C ARG A 65 -12.35 7.61 -5.26
N ASN A 66 -12.30 6.41 -4.67
CA ASN A 66 -11.62 6.20 -3.40
C ASN A 66 -10.10 6.41 -3.52
N ALA A 67 -9.49 5.97 -4.62
CA ALA A 67 -8.06 6.16 -4.87
C ALA A 67 -7.69 7.66 -4.97
N LYS A 68 -8.55 8.50 -5.58
CA LYS A 68 -8.37 9.95 -5.59
C LYS A 68 -8.45 10.57 -4.19
N ILE A 69 -9.34 10.07 -3.33
CA ILE A 69 -9.43 10.52 -1.94
C ILE A 69 -8.16 10.13 -1.17
N ASN A 70 -7.66 8.90 -1.38
CA ASN A 70 -6.41 8.44 -0.78
C ASN A 70 -5.21 9.32 -1.19
N VAL A 71 -5.17 9.81 -2.44
CA VAL A 71 -4.13 10.75 -2.89
C VAL A 71 -4.21 12.06 -2.11
N LYS A 72 -5.41 12.61 -1.88
CA LYS A 72 -5.54 13.81 -1.03
C LYS A 72 -5.09 13.56 0.41
N GLU A 73 -5.41 12.40 0.99
CA GLU A 73 -4.93 12.04 2.32
C GLU A 73 -3.41 11.94 2.36
N ALA A 74 -2.82 11.17 1.43
CA ALA A 74 -1.39 10.85 1.45
C ALA A 74 -0.48 12.01 1.01
N CYS A 75 -0.93 12.81 0.03
CA CYS A 75 -0.11 13.86 -0.59
C CYS A 75 -0.43 15.26 -0.06
N GLU A 76 -1.69 15.53 0.31
CA GLU A 76 -2.14 16.85 0.77
C GLU A 76 -2.44 16.87 2.27
N GLY A 77 -2.47 15.71 2.93
CA GLY A 77 -2.80 15.59 4.35
C GLY A 77 -4.28 15.80 4.65
N VAL A 78 -5.15 15.79 3.63
CA VAL A 78 -6.58 16.04 3.77
C VAL A 78 -7.32 14.72 3.97
N VAL A 79 -7.78 14.48 5.20
CA VAL A 79 -8.59 13.30 5.56
C VAL A 79 -10.06 13.68 5.47
N GLU A 80 -10.74 13.17 4.44
CA GLU A 80 -12.21 13.24 4.38
C GLU A 80 -12.80 12.32 5.48
N LYS A 81 -13.84 12.78 6.19
CA LYS A 81 -14.47 11.98 7.23
C LYS A 81 -15.23 10.82 6.59
N ASP A 82 -15.05 9.62 7.12
CA ASP A 82 -15.88 8.48 6.74
C ASP A 82 -17.35 8.81 7.03
N GLU A 83 -18.22 8.57 6.04
CA GLU A 83 -19.65 8.70 6.24
C GLU A 83 -20.11 7.66 7.27
N THR A 84 -20.88 8.11 8.28
CA THR A 84 -21.48 7.19 9.23
C THR A 84 -22.37 6.21 8.48
N TYR A 85 -22.06 4.91 8.58
CA TYR A 85 -22.87 3.85 8.00
C TYR A 85 -24.32 3.98 8.49
N LYS A 86 -25.22 4.33 7.58
CA LYS A 86 -26.67 4.30 7.82
C LYS A 86 -27.13 2.89 7.49
N SER A 87 -27.17 2.02 8.50
CA SER A 87 -27.83 0.73 8.37
C SER A 87 -29.31 0.98 8.16
N CYS A 88 -29.78 1.01 6.91
CA CYS A 88 -31.17 0.68 6.66
C CYS A 88 -31.31 -0.76 7.14
N LYS A 89 -32.02 -0.96 8.27
CA LYS A 89 -32.35 -2.31 8.74
C LYS A 89 -32.86 -3.07 7.52
N MET A 90 -32.29 -4.25 7.28
CA MET A 90 -32.55 -5.13 6.14
C MET A 90 -33.99 -5.70 6.17
N GLU A 91 -34.98 -4.86 6.37
CA GLU A 91 -36.40 -5.15 6.29
C GLU A 91 -37.07 -3.97 5.59
N GLN A 92 -37.21 -4.12 4.27
CA GLN A 92 -38.14 -3.41 3.40
C GLN A 92 -37.84 -1.93 3.08
N LYS A 93 -37.46 -1.72 1.81
CA LYS A 93 -37.58 -0.51 0.97
C LYS A 93 -37.05 0.81 1.56
N CYS A 94 -35.92 1.28 1.01
CA CYS A 94 -35.65 2.72 0.92
C CYS A 94 -36.48 3.33 -0.19
#